data_AF-A0A1E7R930-F1
#
_entry.id   AF-A0A1E7R930-F1
#
_cell.length_a   1.000
_cell.length_b   1.000
_cell.length_c   1.000
_cell.angle_alpha   90.00
_cell.angle_beta   90.00
_cell.angle_gamma   90.00
#
_symmetry.space_group_name_H-M   'P 1'
#
loop_
_entity.id
_entity.type
_entity.pdbx_description
1 polymer ?
#
loop_
_entity_poly.entity_id
_entity_poly.type
_entity_poly.pdbx_seq_one_letter_code
_entity_poly.pdbx_strand_id
1 'polypeptide(L)'
;MAKTEVYQIRLDSEEKKQAFAVFKQLGLTPAQAVRMFFRQVVMTQSIPFSIENKMTFAPIPAREEVQDENHQDLFLELDQILNQKQNSQ
;
A
#
# COMPACT_ATOMS: atom_id res chain seq x y z
N MET A 1 -2.99 -13.12 33.29
CA MET A 1 -2.56 -11.72 33.06
C MET A 1 -2.12 -11.60 31.60
N ALA A 2 -2.53 -10.57 30.87
CA ALA A 2 -2.07 -10.39 29.49
C ALA A 2 -0.60 -9.96 29.47
N LYS A 3 0.22 -10.57 28.61
CA LYS A 3 1.62 -10.16 28.42
C LYS A 3 1.62 -8.76 27.80
N THR A 4 2.38 -7.84 28.38
CA THR A 4 2.50 -6.45 27.89
C THR A 4 3.93 -6.23 27.42
N GLU A 5 4.09 -5.72 26.20
CA GLU A 5 5.39 -5.39 25.60
C GLU A 5 5.47 -3.88 25.37
N VAL A 6 6.69 -3.33 25.40
CA VAL A 6 6.94 -1.90 25.19
C VAL A 6 7.34 -1.66 23.73
N TYR A 7 6.71 -0.68 23.08
CA TYR A 7 7.07 -0.22 21.73
C TYR A 7 7.58 1.22 21.79
N GLN A 8 8.79 1.46 21.30
CA GLN A 8 9.42 2.79 21.27
C GLN A 8 9.47 3.32 19.84
N ILE A 9 9.01 4.56 19.65
CA ILE A 9 8.96 5.24 18.35
C ILE A 9 9.77 6.53 18.47
N ARG A 10 10.65 6.77 17.49
CA ARG A 10 11.32 8.07 17.33
C ARG A 10 10.44 8.98 16.50
N LEU A 11 10.19 10.19 16.98
CA LEU A 11 9.44 11.24 16.27
C LEU A 11 10.26 12.52 16.26
N ASP A 12 10.01 13.36 15.25
CA ASP A 12 10.50 14.73 15.27
C ASP A 12 9.85 15.54 16.41
N SER A 13 10.56 16.56 16.89
CA SER A 13 10.11 17.37 18.03
C SER A 13 8.84 18.17 17.72
N GLU A 14 8.73 18.74 16.51
CA GLU A 14 7.54 19.50 16.11
C GLU A 14 6.36 18.56 15.83
N GLU A 15 6.60 17.45 15.12
CA GLU A 15 5.57 16.44 14.85
C GLU A 15 4.96 15.91 16.16
N LYS A 16 5.80 15.58 17.14
CA LYS A 16 5.36 15.14 18.47
C LYS A 16 4.45 16.17 19.13
N LYS A 17 4.86 17.45 19.12
CA LYS A 17 4.11 18.54 19.77
C LYS A 17 2.74 18.72 19.13
N GLN A 18 2.67 18.71 17.80
CA GLN A 18 1.44 18.86 17.05
C GLN A 18 0.48 17.68 17.29
N ALA A 19 0.98 16.44 17.13
CA ALA A 19 0.16 15.24 17.33
C ALA A 19 -0.41 15.17 18.76
N PHE A 20 0.41 15.50 19.78
CA PHE A 20 -0.03 15.45 21.18
C PHE A 20 -1.08 16.51 21.49
N ALA A 21 -1.01 17.69 20.87
CA ALA A 21 -2.02 18.72 21.01
C ALA A 21 -3.37 18.24 20.45
N VAL A 22 -3.37 17.60 19.27
CA VAL A 22 -4.58 17.03 18.66
C VAL A 22 -5.17 15.92 19.53
N PHE A 23 -4.35 14.96 19.99
CA PHE A 23 -4.84 13.90 20.88
C PHE A 23 -5.45 14.45 22.17
N LYS A 24 -4.83 15.49 22.76
CA LYS A 24 -5.37 16.15 23.96
C LYS A 24 -6.73 16.81 23.70
N GLN A 25 -6.91 17.45 22.55
CA GLN A 25 -8.21 18.04 22.17
C GLN A 25 -9.28 16.96 22.01
N LEU A 26 -8.91 15.77 21.54
CA LEU A 26 -9.79 14.61 21.42
C LEU A 26 -9.99 13.84 22.75
N GLY A 27 -9.37 14.29 23.85
CA GLY A 27 -9.45 13.59 25.14
C GLY A 27 -8.69 12.27 25.19
N LEU A 28 -7.72 12.07 24.30
CA LEU A 28 -6.93 10.85 24.18
C LEU A 28 -5.49 11.06 24.65
N THR A 29 -4.95 10.05 25.32
CA THR A 29 -3.50 9.95 25.52
C THR A 29 -2.83 9.41 24.25
N PRO A 30 -1.56 9.75 23.97
CA PRO A 30 -0.83 9.18 22.84
C PRO A 30 -0.79 7.64 22.85
N ALA A 31 -0.66 7.04 24.03
CA ALA A 31 -0.66 5.58 24.18
C ALA A 31 -2.02 4.96 23.80
N GLN A 32 -3.14 5.62 24.12
CA GLN A 32 -4.47 5.18 23.70
C GLN A 32 -4.65 5.28 22.19
N ALA A 33 -4.23 6.40 21.57
CA ALA A 33 -4.32 6.60 20.13
C ALA A 33 -3.51 5.54 19.36
N VAL A 34 -2.26 5.30 19.75
CA VAL A 34 -1.40 4.27 19.13
C VAL A 34 -1.96 2.86 19.35
N ARG A 35 -2.52 2.57 20.53
CA ARG A 35 -3.19 1.28 20.78
C ARG A 35 -4.45 1.10 19.92
N MET A 36 -5.21 2.16 19.70
CA MET A 36 -6.37 2.15 18.80
C MET A 36 -5.95 1.88 17.35
N PHE A 37 -4.87 2.53 16.88
CA PHE A 37 -4.29 2.27 15.58
C PHE A 37 -3.96 0.77 15.40
N PHE A 38 -3.21 0.17 16.33
CA PHE A 38 -2.88 -1.26 16.24
C PHE A 38 -4.11 -2.16 16.27
N ARG A 39 -5.12 -1.83 17.08
CA ARG A 39 -6.38 -2.58 17.08
C ARG A 39 -7.07 -2.53 15.73
N GLN A 40 -7.11 -1.36 15.10
CA GLN A 40 -7.75 -1.22 13.79
C GLN A 40 -6.99 -2.01 12.73
N VAL A 41 -5.65 -1.95 12.72
CA VAL A 41 -4.82 -2.74 11.80
C VAL A 41 -5.08 -4.23 11.95
N VAL A 42 -5.16 -4.75 13.18
CA VAL A 42 -5.45 -6.17 13.43
C VAL A 42 -6.87 -6.54 12.99
N MET A 43 -7.84 -5.65 13.24
CA MET A 43 -9.25 -5.90 12.95
C MET A 43 -9.55 -5.88 11.45
N THR A 44 -8.96 -4.94 10.71
CA THR A 44 -9.23 -4.76 9.26
C THR A 44 -8.19 -5.41 8.37
N GLN A 45 -7.09 -5.92 8.94
CA GLN A 45 -5.93 -6.42 8.19
C GLN A 45 -5.41 -5.39 7.17
N SER A 46 -5.54 -4.10 7.49
CA SER A 46 -5.22 -2.98 6.60
C SER A 46 -4.77 -1.76 7.37
N ILE A 47 -4.14 -0.80 6.69
CA ILE A 47 -3.77 0.48 7.30
C ILE A 47 -5.03 1.35 7.43
N PRO A 48 -5.32 1.91 8.63
CA PRO A 48 -6.57 2.63 8.92
C PRO A 48 -6.59 4.09 8.44
N PHE A 49 -5.99 4.34 7.28
CA PHE A 49 -6.03 5.58 6.54
C PHE A 49 -5.63 5.30 5.09
N SER A 50 -6.13 6.11 4.17
CA SER A 50 -5.76 6.02 2.76
C SER A 50 -4.29 6.40 2.59
N ILE A 51 -3.52 5.55 1.91
CA ILE A 51 -2.14 5.85 1.51
C ILE A 51 -2.20 6.39 0.08
N GLU A 52 -2.13 7.71 -0.05
CA GLU A 52 -2.07 8.37 -1.35
C GLU A 52 -0.62 8.68 -1.71
N ASN A 53 -0.15 8.19 -2.85
CA ASN A 53 1.10 8.65 -3.43
C ASN A 53 0.81 9.93 -4.22
N LYS A 54 1.38 11.07 -3.80
CA LYS A 54 1.26 12.34 -4.55
C LYS A 54 1.92 12.29 -5.94
N MET A 55 2.63 11.21 -6.28
CA MET A 55 2.90 10.86 -7.67
C MET A 55 1.65 10.19 -8.25
N THR A 56 0.70 11.02 -8.67
CA THR A 56 -0.28 10.62 -9.67
C THR A 56 0.50 10.11 -10.89
N PHE A 57 0.61 8.79 -11.05
CA PHE A 57 0.60 8.25 -12.40
C PHE A 57 -0.71 8.79 -12.98
N ALA A 58 -0.60 9.64 -14.00
CA ALA A 58 -1.76 10.05 -14.77
C ALA A 58 -2.58 8.79 -15.07
N PRO A 59 -3.92 8.83 -14.97
CA PRO A 59 -4.74 7.72 -15.43
C PRO A 59 -4.24 7.40 -16.83
N ILE A 60 -3.70 6.18 -17.03
CA ILE A 60 -3.49 5.68 -18.38
C ILE A 60 -4.90 5.78 -18.98
N PRO A 61 -5.14 6.62 -20.01
CA PRO A 61 -6.47 6.69 -20.60
C PRO A 61 -6.86 5.25 -20.93
N ALA A 62 -8.05 4.86 -20.46
CA ALA A 62 -8.59 3.54 -20.72
C ALA A 62 -8.34 3.25 -22.19
N ARG A 63 -7.49 2.24 -22.42
CA ARG A 63 -7.03 1.79 -23.73
C ARG A 63 -8.22 1.88 -24.67
N GLU A 64 -8.17 2.80 -25.64
CA GLU A 64 -9.13 2.79 -26.75
C GLU A 64 -9.15 1.36 -27.25
N GLU A 65 -10.35 0.75 -27.27
CA GLU A 65 -10.55 -0.60 -27.78
C GLU A 65 -10.07 -0.58 -29.24
N VAL A 66 -8.81 -0.99 -29.44
CA VAL A 66 -8.25 -1.20 -30.76
C VAL A 66 -9.08 -2.35 -31.33
N GLN A 67 -9.80 -2.07 -32.41
CA GLN A 67 -10.65 -3.03 -33.11
C GLN A 67 -9.88 -4.32 -33.34
N ASP A 68 -10.55 -5.45 -33.07
CA ASP A 68 -10.07 -6.82 -33.26
C ASP A 68 -9.51 -7.01 -34.67
N GLU A 69 -8.22 -6.76 -34.84
CA GLU A 69 -7.46 -7.19 -36.01
C GLU A 69 -6.46 -8.23 -35.55
N ASN A 70 -6.88 -9.49 -35.70
CA ASN A 70 -6.08 -10.73 -35.66
C ASN A 70 -4.90 -10.76 -34.68
N HIS A 71 -5.21 -10.89 -33.38
CA HIS A 71 -4.22 -11.15 -32.33
C HIS A 71 -3.59 -12.55 -32.37
N GLN A 72 -3.93 -13.40 -33.35
CA GLN A 72 -3.40 -14.78 -33.41
C GLN A 72 -1.93 -14.82 -33.78
N ASP A 73 -1.47 -13.93 -34.67
CA ASP A 73 -0.08 -13.95 -35.16
C ASP A 73 0.92 -13.55 -34.06
N LEU A 74 0.54 -12.60 -33.19
CA LEU A 74 1.39 -12.16 -32.08
C LEU A 74 1.58 -13.24 -31.01
N PHE A 75 0.54 -14.04 -30.74
CA PHE A 75 0.64 -15.14 -29.77
C PHE A 75 1.48 -16.30 -30.33
N LEU A 76 1.36 -16.60 -31.62
CA LEU A 76 2.16 -17.64 -32.28
C LEU A 76 3.66 -17.29 -32.27
N GLU A 77 4.00 -16.02 -32.48
CA GLU A 77 5.40 -15.56 -32.44
C GLU A 77 5.99 -15.64 -31.01
N LEU A 78 5.19 -15.31 -29.99
CA LEU A 78 5.62 -15.44 -28.59
C LEU A 78 5.86 -16.89 -28.17
N ASP A 79 4.98 -17.82 -28.58
CA ASP A 79 5.16 -19.24 -28.28
C ASP A 79 6.42 -19.80 -28.97
N GLN A 80 6.71 -19.37 -30.19
CA GLN A 80 7.95 -19.77 -30.89
C GLN A 80 9.19 -19.26 -30.16
N ILE A 81 9.20 -18.01 -29.70
CA ILE A 81 10.34 -17.42 -28.97
C ILE A 81 10.55 -18.12 -27.62
N LEU A 82 9.46 -18.40 -26.89
CA LEU A 82 9.53 -19.08 -25.60
C LEU A 82 10.04 -20.51 -25.73
N ASN A 83 9.59 -21.24 -26.76
CA ASN A 83 10.04 -22.61 -27.01
C ASN A 83 11.46 -22.68 -27.59
N GLN A 84 11.91 -21.69 -28.36
CA GLN A 84 13.32 -21.65 -28.81
C GLN A 84 14.30 -21.51 -27.64
N LYS A 85 13.93 -20.75 -26.61
CA LYS A 85 14.80 -20.51 -25.44
C LYS A 85 14.93 -21.71 -24.50
N GLN A 86 14.03 -22.69 -24.59
CA GLN A 86 14.04 -23.93 -23.80
C GLN A 86 14.95 -25.02 -24.41
N ASN A 87 15.22 -24.96 -25.72
CA ASN A 87 16.00 -25.98 -26.45
C ASN A 87 17.47 -25.61 -26.72
N SER A 88 17.96 -24.49 -26.19
CA SER A 88 19.38 -24.13 -26.24
C SER A 88 20.03 -24.27 -24.86
N GLN A 89 20.23 -25.52 -24.43
CA GLN A 89 21.33 -25.92 -23.54
C GLN A 89 22.30 -26.78 -24.32
#